data_AF-W5TG20-F1
#
_entry.id   AF-W5TG20-F1
#
_cell.length_a   1.000
_cell.length_b   1.000
_cell.length_c   1.000
_cell.angle_alpha   90.00
_cell.angle_beta   90.00
_cell.angle_gamma   90.00
#
_symmetry.space_group_name_H-M   'P 1'
#
loop_
_entity.id
_entity.type
_entity.pdbx_description
1 polymer ?
#
loop_
_entity_poly.entity_id
_entity_poly.type
_entity_poly.pdbx_seq_one_letter_code
_entity_poly.pdbx_strand_id
1 'polypeptide(L)'
;MKTRGEINRILAAYDRTGSYRAAARLAECDHHTVARYVTLRNNGITDITRKPRRRPIDDYRDHLDELVARTAGVISADIAHRQISDMGFAGTARTTRLTVAEAKARYRETSPTSAVT
;
A
#
# COMPACT_ATOMS: atom_id res chain seq x y z
N MET A 1 -12.47 6.80 6.96
CA MET A 1 -12.47 6.92 5.48
C MET A 1 -13.03 5.63 4.92
N LYS A 2 -13.88 5.69 3.89
CA LYS A 2 -14.58 4.50 3.37
C LYS A 2 -13.59 3.59 2.62
N THR A 3 -13.83 2.28 2.66
CA THR A 3 -13.08 1.30 1.87
C THR A 3 -13.37 1.46 0.38
N ARG A 4 -12.52 0.91 -0.50
CA ARG A 4 -12.75 0.98 -1.94
C ARG A 4 -14.10 0.35 -2.33
N GLY A 5 -14.47 -0.77 -1.73
CA GLY A 5 -15.75 -1.44 -1.97
C GLY A 5 -16.95 -0.57 -1.57
N GLU A 6 -16.89 0.08 -0.40
CA GLU A 6 -17.95 1.01 0.03
C GLU A 6 -18.04 2.24 -0.89
N ILE A 7 -16.90 2.78 -1.35
CA ILE A 7 -16.89 3.91 -2.29
C ILE A 7 -17.56 3.51 -3.61
N ASN A 8 -17.26 2.33 -4.14
CA ASN A 8 -17.90 1.82 -5.35
C ASN A 8 -19.41 1.64 -5.17
N ARG A 9 -19.87 1.13 -4.01
CA ARG A 9 -21.29 1.01 -3.68
C ARG A 9 -21.97 2.38 -3.64
N ILE A 10 -21.32 3.39 -3.05
CA ILE A 10 -21.82 4.77 -2.99
C ILE A 10 -21.97 5.38 -4.40
N LEU A 11 -20.93 5.24 -5.24
CA LEU A 11 -20.94 5.76 -6.61
C LEU A 11 -21.99 5.05 -7.48
N ALA A 12 -22.10 3.72 -7.37
CA ALA A 12 -23.11 2.96 -8.09
C ALA A 12 -24.54 3.35 -7.67
N ALA A 13 -24.77 3.61 -6.37
CA ALA A 13 -26.06 4.10 -5.89
C ALA A 13 -26.40 5.50 -6.42
N TYR A 14 -25.39 6.36 -6.59
CA TYR A 14 -25.57 7.67 -7.23
C TYR A 14 -25.88 7.52 -8.72
N ASP A 15 -25.12 6.70 -9.46
CA ASP A 15 -25.35 6.45 -10.88
C ASP A 15 -26.75 5.85 -11.14
N ARG A 16 -27.29 5.07 -10.19
CA ARG A 16 -28.66 4.51 -10.27
C ARG A 16 -29.76 5.52 -10.00
N THR A 17 -29.51 6.54 -9.17
CA THR A 17 -30.57 7.43 -8.64
C THR A 17 -30.46 8.88 -9.10
N GLY A 18 -29.28 9.34 -9.54
CA GLY A 18 -28.98 10.73 -9.84
C GLY A 18 -29.09 11.70 -8.65
N SER A 19 -29.36 11.21 -7.43
CA SER A 19 -29.67 12.04 -6.26
C SER A 19 -28.83 11.66 -5.06
N TYR A 20 -28.17 12.64 -4.44
CA TYR A 20 -27.33 12.44 -3.25
C TYR A 20 -28.11 11.84 -2.08
N ARG A 21 -29.35 12.28 -1.85
CA ARG A 21 -30.18 11.81 -0.73
C ARG A 21 -30.74 10.41 -0.97
N ALA A 22 -31.09 10.08 -2.22
CA ALA A 22 -31.56 8.74 -2.56
C ALA A 22 -30.41 7.71 -2.52
N ALA A 23 -29.26 8.07 -3.10
CA ALA A 23 -28.04 7.25 -3.06
C ALA A 23 -27.56 6.99 -1.62
N ALA A 24 -27.62 8.01 -0.76
CA ALA A 24 -27.28 7.89 0.66
C ALA A 24 -28.11 6.82 1.38
N ARG A 25 -29.41 6.75 1.11
CA ARG A 25 -30.31 5.72 1.66
C ARG A 25 -29.97 4.32 1.15
N LEU A 26 -29.64 4.17 -0.14
CA LEU A 26 -29.28 2.87 -0.74
C LEU A 26 -27.88 2.36 -0.31
N ALA A 27 -26.96 3.28 -0.08
CA ALA A 27 -25.59 2.98 0.34
C ALA A 27 -25.39 3.05 1.87
N GLU A 28 -26.46 3.29 2.64
CA GLU A 28 -26.46 3.40 4.10
C GLU A 28 -25.38 4.37 4.61
N CYS A 29 -25.28 5.54 3.99
CA CYS A 29 -24.29 6.56 4.32
C CYS A 29 -24.89 7.96 4.33
N ASP A 30 -24.13 8.96 4.79
CA ASP A 30 -24.57 10.34 4.75
C ASP A 30 -24.47 10.94 3.33
N HIS A 31 -25.41 11.80 2.96
CA HIS A 31 -25.47 12.44 1.64
C HIS A 31 -24.27 13.37 1.32
N HIS A 32 -23.61 13.97 2.32
CA HIS A 32 -22.34 14.68 2.09
C HIS A 32 -21.21 13.71 1.75
N THR A 33 -21.27 12.47 2.23
CA THR A 33 -20.31 11.43 1.83
C THR A 33 -20.49 11.07 0.36
N VAL A 34 -21.74 10.93 -0.09
CA VAL A 34 -22.04 10.74 -1.53
C VAL A 34 -21.52 11.91 -2.35
N ALA A 35 -21.88 13.15 -1.97
CA ALA A 35 -21.45 14.35 -2.66
C ALA A 35 -19.92 14.46 -2.75
N ARG A 36 -19.22 14.18 -1.65
CA ARG A 36 -17.75 14.17 -1.62
C ARG A 36 -17.16 13.20 -2.66
N TYR A 37 -17.62 11.94 -2.68
CA TYR A 37 -17.05 10.94 -3.58
C TYR A 37 -17.44 11.17 -5.05
N VAL A 38 -18.63 11.72 -5.31
CA VAL A 38 -19.03 12.15 -6.65
C VAL A 38 -18.16 13.31 -7.13
N THR A 39 -17.91 14.32 -6.30
CA THR A 39 -16.99 15.43 -6.64
C THR A 39 -15.57 14.92 -6.90
N LEU A 40 -15.06 14.00 -6.07
CA LEU A 40 -13.75 13.40 -6.29
C LEU A 40 -13.68 12.63 -7.62
N ARG A 41 -14.72 11.85 -7.96
CA ARG A 41 -14.82 11.16 -9.26
C ARG A 41 -14.87 12.15 -10.43
N ASN A 42 -15.66 13.21 -10.33
CA ASN A 42 -15.77 14.23 -11.37
C ASN A 42 -14.45 14.97 -11.59
N ASN A 43 -13.64 15.11 -10.56
CA ASN A 43 -12.28 15.66 -10.63
C ASN A 43 -11.25 14.64 -11.14
N GLY A 44 -11.66 13.45 -11.60
CA GLY A 44 -10.78 12.41 -12.11
C GLY A 44 -10.00 11.64 -11.04
N ILE A 45 -10.32 11.82 -9.75
CA ILE A 45 -9.64 11.12 -8.65
C ILE A 45 -10.29 9.76 -8.47
N THR A 46 -9.71 8.73 -9.09
CA THR A 46 -10.18 7.34 -9.04
C THR A 46 -9.51 6.52 -7.93
N ASP A 47 -8.31 6.90 -7.52
CA ASP A 47 -7.63 6.32 -6.37
C ASP A 47 -7.90 7.10 -5.09
N ILE A 48 -9.10 6.88 -4.56
CA ILE A 48 -9.57 7.47 -3.31
C ILE A 48 -9.18 6.59 -2.12
N THR A 49 -8.29 5.62 -2.31
CA THR A 49 -7.79 4.78 -1.23
C THR A 49 -6.69 5.54 -0.49
N ARG A 50 -6.62 5.37 0.83
CA ARG A 50 -5.55 5.98 1.64
C ARG A 50 -4.21 5.46 1.12
N LYS A 51 -3.43 6.28 0.42
CA LYS A 51 -2.02 5.97 0.15
C LYS A 51 -1.35 5.69 1.50
N PRO A 52 -0.58 4.60 1.64
CA PRO A 52 0.17 4.36 2.86
C PRO A 52 1.03 5.59 3.14
N ARG A 53 1.05 6.05 4.40
CA ARG A 53 1.92 7.17 4.79
C ARG A 53 3.35 6.72 4.55
N ARG A 54 4.13 7.53 3.83
CA ARG A 54 5.57 7.28 3.66
C ARG A 54 6.20 7.11 5.05
N ARG A 55 6.80 5.94 5.28
CA ARG A 55 7.59 5.62 6.46
C ARG A 55 9.04 5.98 6.15
N PRO A 56 9.85 6.40 7.14
CA PRO A 56 11.28 6.68 6.90
C PRO A 56 12.06 5.51 6.29
N ILE A 57 11.60 4.27 6.51
CA ILE A 57 12.23 3.09 5.91
C ILE A 57 11.93 2.94 4.41
N ASP A 58 10.89 3.61 3.90
CA ASP A 58 10.51 3.50 2.49
C ASP A 58 11.60 4.08 1.58
N ASP A 59 12.38 5.05 2.08
CA ASP A 59 13.54 5.61 1.36
C ASP A 59 14.69 4.59 1.18
N TYR A 60 14.69 3.52 1.98
CA TYR A 60 15.70 2.45 1.94
C TYR A 60 15.16 1.15 1.33
N ARG A 61 13.89 1.10 0.90
CA ARG A 61 13.27 -0.13 0.37
C ARG A 61 14.02 -0.68 -0.84
N ASP A 62 14.36 0.18 -1.79
CA ASP A 62 15.04 -0.24 -3.02
C ASP A 62 16.43 -0.81 -2.70
N HIS A 63 17.14 -0.23 -1.73
CA HIS A 63 18.43 -0.73 -1.28
C HIS A 63 18.31 -2.08 -0.56
N LEU A 64 17.28 -2.26 0.27
CA LEU A 64 17.00 -3.54 0.93
C LEU A 64 16.65 -4.62 -0.09
N ASP A 65 15.89 -4.28 -1.13
CA ASP A 65 15.57 -5.20 -2.23
C ASP A 65 16.85 -5.60 -3.00
N GLU A 66 17.74 -4.64 -3.28
CA GLU A 66 19.03 -4.91 -3.91
C GLU A 66 19.93 -5.82 -3.05
N LEU A 67 20.00 -5.57 -1.74
CA LEU A 67 20.76 -6.41 -0.80
C LEU A 67 20.25 -7.85 -0.77
N VAL A 68 18.93 -8.02 -0.79
CA VAL A 68 18.27 -9.33 -0.87
C VAL A 68 18.62 -10.01 -2.20
N ALA A 69 18.50 -9.31 -3.32
CA ALA A 69 18.80 -9.85 -4.65
C ALA A 69 20.28 -10.27 -4.78
N ARG A 70 21.22 -9.42 -4.36
CA ARG A 70 22.67 -9.71 -4.41
C ARG A 70 23.09 -10.92 -3.58
N THR A 71 22.32 -11.25 -2.54
CA THR A 71 22.58 -12.39 -1.66
C THR A 71 21.66 -13.58 -1.93
N ALA A 72 20.94 -13.57 -3.05
CA ALA A 72 19.94 -14.58 -3.40
C ALA A 72 18.93 -14.86 -2.26
N GLY A 73 18.58 -13.85 -1.48
CA GLY A 73 17.63 -13.93 -0.36
C GLY A 73 18.21 -14.44 0.96
N VAL A 74 19.50 -14.71 1.05
CA VAL A 74 20.13 -15.30 2.24
C VAL A 74 20.47 -14.25 3.31
N ILE A 75 20.64 -12.97 2.97
CA ILE A 75 21.08 -11.92 3.92
C ILE A 75 20.28 -11.88 5.23
N SER A 76 20.98 -11.75 6.36
CA SER A 76 20.35 -11.52 7.66
C SER A 76 19.84 -10.08 7.76
N ALA A 77 18.64 -9.92 8.32
CA ALA A 77 18.05 -8.61 8.56
C ALA A 77 18.87 -7.73 9.52
N ASP A 78 19.69 -8.34 10.39
CA ASP A 78 20.56 -7.59 11.30
C ASP A 78 21.76 -6.97 10.55
N ILE A 79 22.27 -7.66 9.51
CA ILE A 79 23.32 -7.11 8.62
C ILE A 79 22.73 -5.99 7.78
N ALA A 80 21.56 -6.22 7.18
CA ALA A 80 20.87 -5.20 6.41
C ALA A 80 20.54 -3.96 7.26
N HIS A 81 20.14 -4.14 8.52
CA HIS A 81 19.90 -3.04 9.44
C HIS A 81 21.17 -2.24 9.72
N ARG A 82 22.30 -2.90 9.97
CA ARG A 82 23.59 -2.21 10.17
C ARG A 82 23.94 -1.34 8.96
N GLN A 83 23.81 -1.89 7.75
CA GLN A 83 24.13 -1.16 6.52
C GLN A 83 23.26 0.08 6.32
N ILE A 84 21.94 -0.02 6.51
CA ILE A 84 21.07 1.17 6.36
C ILE A 84 21.27 2.17 7.52
N SER A 85 21.63 1.70 8.72
CA SER A 85 21.95 2.58 9.85
C SER A 85 23.24 3.37 9.59
N ASP A 86 24.25 2.75 8.99
CA ASP A 86 25.49 3.43 8.56
C ASP A 86 25.22 4.50 7.48
N MET A 87 24.13 4.33 6.71
CA MET A 87 23.64 5.31 5.74
C MET A 87 22.74 6.41 6.34
N GLY A 88 22.49 6.38 7.65
CA GLY A 88 21.70 7.40 8.36
C GLY A 88 20.26 6.99 8.70
N PHE A 89 19.89 5.71 8.60
CA PHE A 89 18.58 5.25 9.05
C PHE A 89 18.46 5.29 10.58
N ALA A 90 17.63 6.20 11.10
CA ALA A 90 17.38 6.35 12.54
C ALA A 90 16.24 5.47 13.09
N GLY A 91 15.70 4.54 12.29
CA GLY A 91 14.59 3.68 12.70
C GLY A 91 15.04 2.42 13.46
N THR A 92 14.06 1.62 13.87
CA THR A 92 14.35 0.42 14.68
C THR A 92 14.71 -0.81 13.84
N ALA A 93 15.49 -1.72 14.43
CA ALA A 93 15.75 -3.04 13.85
C ALA A 93 14.47 -3.84 13.56
N ARG A 94 13.41 -3.69 14.38
CA ARG A 94 12.12 -4.36 14.13
C ARG A 94 11.51 -3.94 12.79
N THR A 95 11.48 -2.65 12.51
CA THR A 95 10.97 -2.13 11.23
C THR A 95 11.78 -2.67 10.07
N THR A 96 13.11 -2.72 10.21
CA THR A 96 14.01 -3.30 9.20
C THR A 96 13.75 -4.78 8.96
N ARG A 97 13.57 -5.58 10.02
CA ARG A 97 13.26 -7.00 9.91
C ARG A 97 11.96 -7.26 9.13
N LEU A 98 10.92 -6.46 9.38
CA LEU A 98 9.66 -6.56 8.64
C LEU A 98 9.85 -6.22 7.16
N THR A 99 10.54 -5.13 6.85
CA THR A 99 10.77 -4.72 5.46
C THR A 99 11.69 -5.68 4.70
N VAL A 100 12.70 -6.25 5.35
CA VAL A 100 13.54 -7.31 4.77
C VAL A 100 12.74 -8.58 4.52
N ALA A 101 11.81 -8.95 5.41
CA ALA A 101 10.92 -10.09 5.16
C ALA A 101 10.00 -9.86 3.96
N GLU A 102 9.43 -8.66 3.81
CA GLU A 102 8.67 -8.24 2.62
C GLU A 102 9.54 -8.27 1.35
N ALA A 103 10.78 -7.77 1.41
CA ALA A 103 11.76 -7.82 0.31
C ALA A 103 12.07 -9.27 -0.12
N LYS A 104 12.34 -10.16 0.86
CA LYS A 104 12.57 -11.59 0.59
C LYS A 104 11.34 -12.28 -0.01
N ALA A 105 10.13 -11.91 0.41
CA ALA A 105 8.91 -12.44 -0.19
C ALA A 105 8.78 -12.03 -1.66
N ARG A 106 8.93 -10.73 -1.96
CA ARG A 106 8.93 -10.21 -3.33
C ARG A 106 10.02 -10.84 -4.21
N TYR A 107 11.21 -11.06 -3.66
CA TYR A 107 12.29 -11.73 -4.37
C TYR A 107 11.94 -13.17 -4.76
N ARG A 108 11.27 -13.94 -3.87
CA ARG A 108 10.80 -15.31 -4.17
C ARG A 108 9.67 -15.34 -5.19
N GLU A 109 8.80 -14.33 -5.19
CA GLU A 109 7.73 -14.21 -6.20
C GLU A 109 8.29 -13.87 -7.58
N THR A 110 9.34 -13.06 -7.63
CA THR A 110 9.94 -12.57 -8.89
C THR A 110 10.99 -13.53 -9.45
N SER A 111 11.72 -14.23 -8.60
CA SER A 111 12.69 -15.25 -9.01
C SER A 111 11.92 -16.55 -9.23
N PRO A 112 11.65 -16.99 -10.48
CA PRO A 112 11.07 -18.31 -10.68
C PRO A 112 12.05 -19.30 -10.06
N THR A 113 11.61 -19.98 -9.00
CA THR A 113 12.37 -21.04 -8.35
C THR A 113 13.02 -21.90 -9.43
N SER A 114 14.35 -21.83 -9.53
CA SER A 114 15.13 -22.88 -10.15
C SER A 114 14.83 -24.14 -9.36
N ALA A 115 13.90 -24.94 -9.87
CA ALA A 115 13.72 -26.32 -9.47
C ALA A 115 15.00 -27.06 -9.83
N VAL A 116 15.94 -27.14 -8.89
CA VAL A 116 17.10 -28.03 -8.99
C VAL A 116 17.41 -28.59 -7.60
N THR A 117 17.18 -29.90 -7.52
CA THR A 117 17.56 -30.91 -6.51
C THR A 117 16.67 -31.06 -5.29
#